data_AF-A0A897MLB2-F1
#
_entry.id   AF-A0A897MLB2-F1
#
_cell.length_a   1.000
_cell.length_b   1.000
_cell.length_c   1.000
_cell.angle_alpha   90.00
_cell.angle_beta   90.00
_cell.angle_gamma   90.00
#
_symmetry.space_group_name_H-M   'P 1'
#
loop_
_entity.id
_entity.type
_entity.pdbx_description
1 polymer ?
#
loop_
_entity_poly.entity_id
_entity_poly.type
_entity_poly.pdbx_seq_one_letter_code
_entity_poly.pdbx_strand_id
1 'polypeptide(L)' 'MIESNAALVRNLSVYAVGVGMAVAGALGIAAAIELSLLIAWPLFIAGLALVLVVHEYLGGPV' A
#
# COMPACT_ATOMS: atom_id res chain seq x y z
N MET A 1 -4.07 13.48 -21.67
CA MET A 1 -3.11 14.41 -21.04
C MET A 1 -1.86 13.61 -20.76
N ILE A 2 -0.76 13.83 -21.48
CA ILE A 2 0.49 13.09 -21.26
C ILE A 2 1.19 13.79 -20.10
N GLU A 3 1.24 13.15 -18.93
CA GLU A 3 2.00 13.67 -17.80
C GLU A 3 3.49 13.75 -18.14
N SER A 4 4.18 14.78 -17.64
CA SER A 4 5.64 14.80 -17.76
C SER A 4 6.22 13.68 -16.90
N ASN A 5 7.35 13.10 -17.32
CA ASN A 5 8.04 12.06 -16.55
C ASN A 5 8.30 12.47 -15.08
N ALA A 6 8.44 13.77 -14.80
CA ALA A 6 8.61 14.29 -13.45
C ALA A 6 7.34 14.20 -12.58
N ALA A 7 6.15 14.43 -13.17
CA ALA A 7 4.88 14.29 -12.46
C ALA A 7 4.61 12.82 -12.10
N LEU A 8 4.83 11.91 -13.05
CA LEU A 8 4.70 10.48 -12.83
C LEU A 8 5.64 9.98 -11.71
N VAL A 9 6.92 10.37 -11.75
CA VAL A 9 7.89 10.00 -10.72
C VAL A 9 7.47 10.53 -9.35
N ARG A 10 6.99 11.78 -9.26
CA ARG A 10 6.49 12.34 -8.00
C ARG A 10 5.32 11.52 -7.46
N ASN A 11 4.33 11.20 -8.30
CA ASN A 11 3.13 10.48 -7.90
C ASN A 11 3.46 9.05 -7.43
N LEU A 12 4.33 8.34 -8.16
CA LEU A 12 4.86 7.03 -7.75
C LEU A 12 5.61 7.10 -6.42
N SER A 13 6.41 8.16 -6.22
CA SER A 13 7.17 8.35 -4.98
C SER A 13 6.24 8.53 -3.78
N VAL A 14 5.24 9.39 -3.91
CA VAL A 14 4.25 9.65 -2.84
C VAL A 14 3.45 8.38 -2.55
N TYR A 15 3.03 7.66 -3.58
CA TYR A 15 2.34 6.38 -3.45
C TYR A 15 3.19 5.35 -2.70
N ALA A 16 4.45 5.19 -3.10
CA ALA A 16 5.39 4.27 -2.47
C ALA A 16 5.61 4.60 -0.99
N VAL A 17 5.70 5.88 -0.63
CA VAL A 17 5.80 6.31 0.78
C VAL A 17 4.53 5.94 1.56
N GLY A 18 3.35 6.26 1.03
CA GLY A 18 2.09 5.96 1.71
C GLY A 18 1.88 4.46 1.93
N VAL A 19 2.08 3.65 0.88
CA VAL A 19 1.97 2.18 0.96
C VAL A 19 3.06 1.61 1.87
N GLY A 20 4.30 2.10 1.77
CA GLY A 20 5.41 1.66 2.62
C GLY A 20 5.14 1.90 4.11
N MET A 21 4.56 3.05 4.46
CA MET A 21 4.15 3.36 5.84
C MET A 21 3.05 2.42 6.34
N ALA A 22 2.05 2.13 5.50
CA ALA A 22 1.00 1.18 5.84
C ALA A 22 1.55 -0.24 6.06
N VAL A 23 2.46 -0.68 5.19
CA VAL A 23 3.16 -1.98 5.32
C VAL A 23 3.97 -2.03 6.61
N ALA A 24 4.77 -1.00 6.89
CA ALA A 24 5.57 -0.93 8.12
C ALA A 24 4.69 -0.99 9.38
N GLY A 25 3.58 -0.24 9.39
CA GLY A 25 2.60 -0.26 10.49
C GLY A 25 1.95 -1.64 10.66
N ALA A 26 1.51 -2.27 9.57
CA ALA A 26 0.91 -3.60 9.60
C ALA A 26 1.88 -4.66 10.13
N LEU A 27 3.13 -4.66 9.66
CA LEU A 27 4.17 -5.57 10.14
C LEU A 27 4.50 -5.32 11.61
N GLY A 28 4.60 -4.06 12.04
CA GLY A 28 4.84 -3.69 13.43
C GLY A 28 3.73 -4.17 14.36
N ILE A 29 2.46 -3.98 13.97
CA ILE A 29 1.30 -4.46 14.73
C ILE A 29 1.29 -5.98 14.77
N ALA A 30 1.48 -6.65 13.63
CA ALA A 30 1.51 -8.11 13.56
C ALA A 30 2.59 -8.70 14.47
N ALA A 31 3.77 -8.08 14.51
CA ALA A 31 4.84 -8.47 15.43
C ALA A 31 4.47 -8.20 16.90
N ALA A 32 3.87 -7.05 17.20
CA ALA A 32 3.51 -6.65 18.57
C ALA A 32 2.43 -7.55 19.20
N ILE A 33 1.54 -8.12 18.39
CA ILE A 33 0.49 -9.03 18.86
C ILE A 33 0.85 -10.51 18.66
N GLU A 34 2.09 -10.81 18.25
CA GLU A 34 2.58 -12.15 17.93
C GLU A 34 1.63 -12.91 16.98
N LEU A 35 1.15 -12.21 15.94
CA LEU A 35 0.19 -12.75 15.01
C LEU A 35 0.81 -13.94 14.25
N SER A 36 0.11 -15.07 14.27
CA SER A 36 0.53 -16.27 13.52
C SER A 36 0.76 -15.96 12.05
N LEU A 37 1.89 -16.42 11.51
CA LEU A 37 2.27 -16.28 10.11
C LEU A 37 1.19 -16.79 9.14
N LEU A 38 0.47 -17.86 9.53
CA LEU A 38 -0.61 -18.43 8.73
C LEU A 38 -1.79 -17.47 8.55
N ILE A 39 -1.99 -16.53 9.48
CA ILE A 39 -3.07 -15.54 9.45
C ILE A 39 -2.52 -14.20 8.91
N ALA A 40 -1.31 -13.83 9.31
CA ALA A 40 -0.69 -12.57 8.90
C ALA A 40 -0.52 -12.48 7.38
N TRP A 41 -0.14 -13.58 6.73
CA TRP A 41 0.08 -13.60 5.28
C TRP A 41 -1.17 -13.35 4.44
N PRO A 42 -2.29 -14.07 4.63
CA PRO A 42 -3.51 -13.76 3.91
C PRO A 42 -4.05 -12.37 4.23
N LEU A 43 -3.94 -11.88 5.48
CA LEU A 43 -4.36 -10.52 5.83
C LEU A 43 -3.52 -9.45 5.13
N PHE A 44 -2.20 -9.65 5.06
CA PHE A 44 -1.31 -8.73 4.37
C PHE A 44 -1.61 -8.66 2.88
N ILE A 45 -1.78 -9.81 2.23
CA ILE A 45 -2.16 -9.89 0.81
C ILE A 45 -3.52 -9.25 0.57
N ALA A 46 -4.51 -9.54 1.41
CA ALA A 46 -5.84 -8.96 1.31
C ALA A 46 -5.81 -7.43 1.46
N GLY A 47 -5.00 -6.90 2.40
CA GLY A 47 -4.79 -5.47 2.57
C GLY A 47 -4.15 -4.81 1.35
N LEU A 48 -3.11 -5.43 0.76
CA LEU A 48 -2.49 -4.95 -0.48
C LEU A 48 -3.47 -4.97 -1.65
N ALA A 49 -4.24 -6.04 -1.80
CA ALA A 49 -5.28 -6.14 -2.83
C ALA A 49 -6.33 -5.04 -2.65
N LEU A 50 -6.74 -4.75 -1.41
CA LEU A 50 -7.68 -3.67 -1.12
C LEU A 50 -7.11 -2.30 -1.50
N VAL A 51 -5.82 -2.04 -1.24
CA VAL A 51 -5.16 -0.79 -1.65
C VAL A 51 -5.21 -0.63 -3.16
N LEU A 52 -4.95 -1.69 -3.93
CA LEU A 52 -5.04 -1.66 -5.40
C LEU A 52 -6.48 -1.41 -5.87
N VAL A 53 -7.45 -2.12 -5.31
CA VAL A 53 -8.88 -1.94 -5.62
C VAL A 53 -9.31 -0.50 -5.32
N VAL A 54 -8.98 0.04 -4.15
CA VAL A 54 -9.30 1.44 -3.81
C VAL A 54 -8.65 2.40 -4.80
N HIS A 55 -7.40 2.17 -5.18
CA HIS A 55 -6.70 3.01 -6.15
C HIS A 55 -7.35 2.98 -7.54
N GLU A 56 -7.77 1.81 -8.02
CA GLU A 56 -8.41 1.64 -9.32
C GLU A 56 -9.83 2.20 -9.36
N TYR A 57 -10.64 1.96 -8.33
CA TYR A 57 -12.07 2.28 -8.34
C TYR A 57 -12.43 3.65 -7.74
N LEU A 58 -11.64 4.16 -6.78
CA LEU A 58 -11.93 5.45 -6.11
C LEU A 58 -11.07 6.61 -6.65
N GLY A 59 -10.27 6.36 -7.68
CA GLY A 59 -9.38 7.36 -8.26
C GLY A 59 -8.19 7.61 -7.35
N GLY A 60 -7.17 6.77 -7.49
CA GLY A 60 -5.86 6.99 -6.90
C GLY A 60 -5.28 8.37 -7.22
N PRO A 61 -4.32 8.87 -6.43
CA PRO A 61 -3.76 10.22 -6.61
C PRO A 61 -3.29 10.47 -8.05
N VAL A 62 -3.94 11.44 -8.69
CA VAL A 62 -3.47 12.19 -9.87
C VAL A 62 -2.37 13.17 -9.50
#